data_AF-A0A830CLU8-F1
#
_entry.id   AF-A0A830CLU8-F1
#
_cell.length_a   1.000
_cell.length_b   1.000
_cell.length_c   1.000
_cell.angle_alpha   90.00
_cell.angle_beta   90.00
_cell.angle_gamma   90.00
#
_symmetry.space_group_name_H-M   'P 1'
#
loop_
_entity.id
_entity.type
_entity.pdbx_description
1 polymer ?
#
loop_
_entity_poly.entity_id
_entity_poly.type
_entity_poly.pdbx_seq_one_letter_code
_entity_poly.pdbx_strand_id
1 'polypeptide(L)'
;MGLLKYVSIDLVDKLVLVLSKMKYGNLSEYGIERPSEGPFYLKRASGRSPVIDVGTIAKIRSEEIKVLSSIKNVNGSDVHFANGVVKSYDAIVFATGYKSTVKKWLKVYFIILFQIFIFQNIINYKCCYYYY
;
A
#
# COMPACT_ATOMS: atom_id res chain seq x y z
N MET A 1 7.02 8.85 11.95
CA MET A 1 6.00 9.84 12.38
C MET A 1 6.65 10.92 13.26
N GLY A 2 7.68 11.61 12.75
CA GLY A 2 8.37 12.68 13.49
C GLY A 2 7.74 14.03 13.20
N LEU A 3 7.80 14.47 11.94
CA LEU A 3 7.29 15.76 11.48
C LEU A 3 5.78 15.95 11.73
N LEU A 4 4.99 14.88 11.57
CA LEU A 4 3.54 14.87 11.81
C LEU A 4 3.14 15.11 13.28
N LYS A 5 4.10 15.16 14.22
CA LYS A 5 3.84 15.57 15.61
C LYS A 5 3.77 17.08 15.78
N TYR A 6 4.40 17.83 14.88
CA TYR A 6 4.58 19.28 15.00
C TYR A 6 3.87 20.06 13.90
N VAL A 7 3.56 19.41 12.77
CA VAL A 7 3.01 20.04 11.56
C VAL A 7 1.79 19.26 11.08
N SER A 8 0.80 19.96 10.50
CA SER A 8 -0.43 19.35 9.97
C SER A 8 -0.14 18.36 8.83
N ILE A 9 -1.04 17.39 8.65
CA ILE A 9 -0.89 16.35 7.62
C ILE A 9 -0.83 16.94 6.21
N ASP A 10 -1.65 17.96 5.92
CA ASP A 10 -1.72 18.59 4.61
C ASP A 10 -0.40 19.25 4.22
N LEU A 11 0.26 19.90 5.17
CA LEU A 11 1.56 20.55 4.94
C LEU A 11 2.66 19.52 4.70
N VAL A 12 2.69 18.45 5.49
CA VAL A 12 3.64 17.35 5.31
C VAL A 12 3.43 16.66 3.96
N ASP A 13 2.18 16.39 3.59
CA ASP A 13 1.84 15.77 2.32
C ASP A 13 2.20 16.66 1.13
N LYS A 14 1.90 17.96 1.17
CA LYS A 14 2.33 18.91 0.13
C LYS A 14 3.85 18.93 -0.02
N LEU A 15 4.59 18.98 1.08
CA LEU A 15 6.05 18.93 1.05
C LEU A 15 6.56 17.63 0.40
N VAL A 16 6.01 16.49 0.81
CA VAL A 16 6.41 15.19 0.25
C VAL A 16 6.07 15.07 -1.23
N LEU A 17 4.92 15.59 -1.67
CA LEU A 17 4.56 15.62 -3.09
C LEU A 17 5.52 16.49 -3.92
N VAL A 18 5.94 17.63 -3.40
CA VAL A 18 6.96 18.50 -4.04
C VAL A 18 8.31 17.78 -4.13
N LEU A 19 8.79 17.19 -3.03
CA LEU A 19 10.05 16.43 -3.01
C LEU A 19 10.01 15.23 -3.97
N SER A 20 8.87 14.53 -4.01
CA SER A 20 8.62 13.45 -4.98
C SER A 20 8.67 13.95 -6.42
N LYS A 21 8.08 15.12 -6.70
CA LYS A 21 8.15 15.76 -8.03
C LYS A 21 9.58 16.10 -8.43
N MET A 22 10.37 16.64 -7.50
CA MET A 22 11.77 16.93 -7.76
C MET A 22 12.60 15.67 -8.01
N LYS A 23 12.36 14.60 -7.24
CA LYS A 23 13.13 13.35 -7.34
C LYS A 23 12.80 12.53 -8.59
N TYR A 24 11.51 12.37 -8.90
CA TYR A 24 11.05 11.46 -9.95
C TYR A 24 10.62 12.18 -11.24
N GLY A 25 10.46 13.50 -11.20
CA GLY A 25 9.98 14.29 -12.34
C GLY A 25 8.50 14.04 -12.66
N ASN A 26 8.16 14.21 -13.94
CA ASN A 26 6.87 13.81 -14.49
C ASN A 26 6.96 12.36 -14.98
N LEU A 27 6.00 11.52 -14.56
CA LEU A 27 5.91 10.12 -14.98
C LEU A 27 4.63 9.85 -15.79
N SER A 28 3.86 10.90 -16.13
CA SER A 28 2.61 10.76 -16.88
C SER A 28 2.83 10.16 -18.27
N GLU A 29 3.96 10.45 -18.90
CA GLU A 29 4.36 9.87 -20.19
C GLU A 29 4.54 8.35 -20.13
N TYR A 30 4.83 7.82 -18.94
CA TYR A 30 4.94 6.38 -18.67
C TYR A 30 3.64 5.81 -18.08
N GLY A 31 2.52 6.52 -18.14
CA GLY A 31 1.22 6.07 -17.61
C GLY A 31 1.09 6.07 -16.09
N ILE A 32 2.02 6.71 -15.37
CA ILE A 32 1.93 6.89 -13.91
C ILE A 32 1.48 8.31 -13.61
N GLU A 33 0.21 8.44 -13.24
CA GLU A 33 -0.35 9.69 -12.77
C GLU A 33 -0.01 9.93 -11.30
N ARG A 34 0.36 11.16 -10.98
CA ARG A 34 0.62 11.57 -9.60
C ARG A 34 -0.72 11.79 -8.90
N PRO A 35 -0.95 11.18 -7.72
CA PRO A 35 -2.18 11.41 -6.97
C PRO A 35 -2.30 12.88 -6.56
N SER A 36 -3.54 13.40 -6.54
CA SER A 36 -3.86 14.73 -6.00
C SER A 36 -3.63 14.79 -4.49
N GLU A 37 -3.90 13.67 -3.81
CA GLU A 37 -3.75 13.52 -2.36
C GLU A 37 -2.38 12.97 -1.98
N GLY A 38 -1.88 13.40 -0.83
CA GLY A 38 -0.58 12.95 -0.34
C GLY A 38 -0.60 11.57 0.32
N PRO A 39 0.59 10.95 0.47
CA PRO A 39 0.72 9.58 0.92
C PRO A 39 0.24 9.35 2.36
N PHE A 40 0.35 10.34 3.25
CA PHE A 40 -0.10 10.19 4.64
C PHE A 40 -1.61 10.30 4.74
N TYR A 41 -2.23 11.24 4.02
CA TYR A 41 -3.67 11.32 3.90
C TYR A 41 -4.24 10.01 3.31
N LEU A 42 -3.67 9.53 2.20
CA LEU A 42 -4.07 8.26 1.58
C LEU A 42 -3.95 7.08 2.56
N LYS A 43 -2.87 7.02 3.36
CA LYS A 43 -2.72 6.01 4.39
C LYS A 43 -3.83 6.08 5.43
N ARG A 44 -4.20 7.28 5.89
CA ARG A 44 -5.26 7.45 6.89
C ARG A 44 -6.64 7.10 6.32
N ALA A 45 -6.94 7.53 5.10
CA ALA A 45 -8.24 7.35 4.46
C ALA A 45 -8.47 5.91 3.98
N SER A 46 -7.46 5.28 3.37
CA SER A 46 -7.58 3.96 2.74
C SER A 46 -6.93 2.81 3.52
N GLY A 47 -6.14 3.13 4.55
CA GLY A 47 -5.29 2.16 5.23
C GLY A 47 -4.08 1.70 4.41
N ARG A 48 -3.85 2.30 3.23
CA ARG A 48 -2.78 1.90 2.30
C ARG A 48 -1.85 3.08 2.02
N SER A 49 -0.55 2.83 2.12
CA SER A 49 0.47 3.78 1.69
C SER A 49 0.89 3.47 0.27
N PRO A 50 0.95 4.45 -0.64
CA PRO A 50 1.58 4.25 -1.94
C PRO A 50 3.08 4.04 -1.73
N VAL A 51 3.63 2.99 -2.35
CA VAL A 51 5.05 2.65 -2.27
C VAL A 51 5.59 2.51 -3.68
N ILE A 52 6.78 3.06 -3.92
CA ILE A 52 7.56 2.88 -5.14
C ILE A 52 8.88 2.28 -4.70
N ASP A 53 9.20 1.08 -5.20
CA ASP A 53 10.45 0.42 -4.89
C ASP A 53 11.63 1.12 -5.57
N VAL A 54 12.80 1.02 -4.95
CA VAL A 54 14.05 1.56 -5.47
C VAL A 54 14.38 0.84 -6.77
N GLY A 55 14.67 1.59 -7.82
CA GLY A 55 15.01 1.05 -9.14
C GLY A 55 13.81 0.81 -10.06
N THR A 56 12.58 0.69 -9.56
CA THR A 56 11.39 0.49 -10.42
C THR A 56 11.23 1.61 -11.46
N ILE A 57 11.41 2.87 -11.05
CA ILE A 57 11.33 4.00 -11.98
C ILE A 57 12.40 3.93 -13.07
N ALA A 58 13.62 3.47 -12.75
CA ALA A 58 14.66 3.31 -13.75
C ALA A 58 14.28 2.24 -14.78
N LYS A 59 13.73 1.11 -14.32
CA LYS A 59 13.23 0.03 -15.20
C LYS A 59 12.04 0.45 -16.07
N ILE A 60 11.18 1.31 -15.55
CA ILE A 60 10.07 1.90 -16.33
C ILE A 60 10.62 2.80 -17.42
N ARG A 61 11.59 3.67 -17.07
CA ARG A 61 12.23 4.57 -18.04
C ARG A 61 13.02 3.82 -19.11
N SER A 62 13.63 2.69 -18.77
CA SER A 62 14.34 1.83 -19.72
C SER A 62 13.45 0.86 -20.49
N GLU A 63 12.12 0.98 -20.35
CA GLU A 63 11.10 0.12 -20.98
C GLU A 63 11.14 -1.38 -20.60
N GLU A 64 11.95 -1.77 -19.62
CA GLU A 64 11.96 -3.13 -19.07
C GLU A 64 10.62 -3.44 -18.37
N ILE A 65 10.01 -2.41 -17.77
CA ILE A 65 8.66 -2.48 -17.19
C ILE A 65 7.75 -1.50 -17.91
N LYS A 66 6.68 -2.00 -18.54
CA LYS A 66 5.68 -1.17 -19.22
C LYS A 66 4.41 -1.08 -18.39
N VAL A 67 4.01 0.14 -18.05
CA VAL A 67 2.72 0.41 -17.40
C VAL A 67 1.65 0.43 -18.48
N LEU A 68 0.58 -0.35 -18.28
CA LEU A 68 -0.52 -0.49 -19.23
C LEU A 68 -1.83 -0.07 -18.58
N SER A 69 -2.84 0.19 -19.41
CA SER A 69 -4.20 0.49 -18.94
C SER A 69 -4.77 -0.65 -18.10
N SER A 70 -5.88 -0.40 -17.41
CA SER A 70 -6.57 -1.44 -16.66
C SER A 70 -6.93 -2.63 -17.54
N ILE A 71 -6.89 -3.84 -16.98
CA ILE A 71 -7.36 -5.06 -17.65
C ILE A 71 -8.89 -5.02 -17.72
N LYS A 72 -9.45 -5.36 -18.88
CA LYS A 72 -10.89 -5.50 -19.13
C LYS A 72 -11.32 -6.97 -19.06
N ASN A 73 -10.61 -7.86 -19.73
CA ASN A 73 -10.81 -9.30 -19.62
C ASN A 73 -9.48 -10.05 -19.87
N VAL A 74 -9.46 -11.33 -19.49
CA VAL A 74 -8.41 -12.27 -19.84
C VAL A 74 -9.07 -13.46 -20.52
N ASN A 75 -8.61 -13.84 -21.71
CA ASN A 75 -9.10 -14.96 -22.51
C ASN A 75 -7.93 -15.88 -22.90
N GLY A 76 -7.73 -16.95 -22.14
CA GLY A 76 -6.55 -17.81 -22.32
C GLY A 76 -5.26 -17.02 -22.07
N SER A 77 -4.37 -16.98 -23.06
CA SER A 77 -3.13 -16.20 -23.04
C SER A 77 -3.35 -14.70 -23.32
N ASP A 78 -4.51 -14.33 -23.86
CA ASP A 78 -4.75 -13.00 -24.37
C ASP A 78 -5.39 -12.11 -23.30
N VAL A 79 -4.74 -10.97 -23.04
CA VAL A 79 -5.20 -9.97 -22.10
C VAL A 79 -5.76 -8.78 -22.90
N HIS A 80 -7.05 -8.51 -22.70
CA HIS A 80 -7.74 -7.38 -23.29
C HIS A 80 -7.71 -6.21 -22.31
N PHE A 81 -7.13 -5.09 -22.73
CA PHE A 81 -7.02 -3.88 -21.93
C PHE A 81 -8.21 -2.93 -22.17
N ALA A 82 -8.47 -2.04 -21.21
CA ALA A 82 -9.58 -1.09 -21.23
C ALA A 82 -9.53 -0.12 -22.42
N ASN A 83 -8.34 0.15 -22.95
CA ASN A 83 -8.12 0.97 -24.14
C ASN A 83 -8.31 0.21 -25.47
N GLY A 84 -8.77 -1.05 -25.43
CA GLY A 84 -9.01 -1.88 -26.61
C GLY A 84 -7.79 -2.64 -27.14
N VAL A 85 -6.60 -2.41 -26.57
CA VAL A 85 -5.38 -3.16 -26.94
C VAL A 85 -5.49 -4.60 -26.44
N VAL A 86 -5.00 -5.54 -27.24
CA VAL A 86 -4.90 -6.96 -26.88
C VAL A 86 -3.43 -7.38 -26.94
N LYS A 87 -2.96 -8.10 -25.91
CA LYS A 87 -1.60 -8.66 -25.87
C LYS A 87 -1.60 -10.05 -25.25
N SER A 88 -0.76 -10.93 -25.76
CA SER A 88 -0.59 -12.29 -25.25
C SER A 88 0.57 -12.36 -24.24
N TYR A 89 0.41 -13.16 -23.19
CA TYR A 89 1.42 -13.37 -22.14
C TYR A 89 1.54 -14.84 -21.77
N ASP A 90 2.77 -15.28 -21.45
CA ASP A 90 3.04 -16.66 -21.00
C ASP A 90 2.59 -16.90 -19.55
N ALA A 91 2.59 -15.84 -18.73
CA ALA A 91 2.22 -15.92 -17.32
C ALA A 91 1.57 -14.60 -16.85
N ILE A 92 0.62 -14.73 -15.92
CA ILE A 92 -0.05 -13.59 -15.27
C ILE A 92 0.10 -13.74 -13.75
N VAL A 93 0.68 -12.73 -13.09
CA VAL A 93 0.88 -12.71 -11.64
C VAL A 93 -0.03 -11.66 -11.00
N PHE A 94 -0.95 -12.11 -10.13
CA PHE A 94 -1.87 -11.22 -9.41
C PHE A 94 -1.25 -10.66 -8.13
N ALA A 95 -0.60 -9.50 -8.23
CA ALA A 95 -0.08 -8.75 -7.09
C ALA A 95 -1.15 -7.87 -6.40
N THR A 96 -2.37 -8.38 -6.21
CA THR A 96 -3.54 -7.61 -5.72
C THR A 96 -3.67 -7.56 -4.19
N GLY A 97 -2.68 -8.11 -3.47
CA GLY A 97 -2.64 -8.15 -2.01
C GLY A 97 -3.48 -9.29 -1.41
N TYR A 98 -3.72 -9.21 -0.10
CA TYR A 98 -4.49 -10.22 0.65
C TYR A 98 -5.51 -9.55 1.58
N LYS A 99 -6.53 -10.32 2.00
CA LYS A 99 -7.48 -9.91 3.04
C LYS A 99 -7.07 -10.54 4.37
N SER A 100 -6.85 -9.72 5.39
CA SER A 100 -6.51 -10.22 6.73
C SER A 100 -7.69 -10.97 7.36
N THR A 101 -7.42 -12.18 7.87
CA THR A 101 -8.37 -12.97 8.67
C THR A 101 -8.23 -12.72 10.16
N VAL A 102 -7.30 -11.86 10.59
CA VAL A 102 -7.01 -11.61 12.02
C VAL A 102 -8.27 -11.24 12.78
N LYS A 103 -9.14 -10.38 12.24
CA LYS A 103 -10.40 -9.99 12.91
C LYS A 103 -11.40 -11.15 13.11
N LYS A 104 -11.24 -12.27 12.40
CA LYS A 104 -12.10 -13.46 12.55
C LYS A 104 -11.65 -14.35 13.71
N TRP A 105 -10.34 -14.50 13.90
CA TRP A 105 -9.78 -15.38 14.94
C TRP A 105 -9.39 -14.62 16.21
N LEU A 106 -8.82 -13.42 16.05
CA LEU A 106 -8.57 -12.46 17.12
C LEU A 106 -9.87 -11.70 17.45
N LYS A 107 -10.87 -12.42 17.96
CA LYS A 107 -11.87 -11.80 18.83
C LYS A 107 -11.11 -11.54 20.12
N VAL A 108 -10.79 -10.28 20.42
CA VAL A 108 -10.28 -9.91 21.75
C VAL A 108 -11.32 -10.46 22.72
N TYR A 109 -10.97 -11.55 23.40
CA TYR A 109 -11.83 -12.18 24.36
C TYR A 109 -12.07 -11.12 25.44
N PHE A 110 -13.20 -10.42 25.36
CA PHE A 110 -13.82 -9.74 26.49
C PHE A 110 -14.07 -10.75 27.65
N ILE A 111 -13.94 -12.05 27.35
CA ILE A 111 -13.92 -13.19 28.27
C ILE A 111 -12.59 -13.35 29.05
N ILE A 112 -11.46 -12.76 28.64
CA ILE A 112 -10.21 -12.85 29.43
C ILE A 112 -10.29 -12.03 30.73
N LEU A 113 -11.30 -11.16 30.90
CA LEU A 113 -11.57 -10.51 32.18
C LEU A 113 -12.00 -11.49 33.28
N PHE A 114 -12.46 -12.70 32.95
CA PHE A 114 -12.74 -13.74 33.96
C PHE A 114 -11.54 -14.65 34.26
N GLN A 115 -10.53 -14.72 33.37
CA GLN A 115 -9.34 -15.56 33.60
C GLN A 115 -8.19 -14.78 34.29
N ILE A 116 -8.17 -13.43 34.19
CA ILE A 116 -7.09 -12.62 34.77
C ILE A 116 -7.05 -12.68 36.30
N PHE A 117 -8.19 -12.92 36.99
CA PHE A 117 -8.17 -13.05 38.45
C PHE A 117 -7.41 -14.30 38.94
N ILE A 118 -7.25 -15.33 38.09
CA ILE A 118 -6.47 -16.53 38.42
C ILE A 118 -4.98 -16.37 38.05
N PHE A 119 -4.65 -15.52 37.07
CA PHE A 119 -3.28 -15.40 36.54
C PHE A 119 -2.46 -14.21 37.05
N GLN A 120 -3.02 -13.33 37.88
CA GLN A 120 -2.24 -12.29 38.56
C GLN A 120 -1.16 -12.85 39.51
N ASN A 121 -1.17 -14.15 39.80
CA ASN A 121 -0.16 -14.79 40.67
C ASN A 121 1.05 -15.40 39.95
N ILE A 122 1.12 -15.48 38.61
CA ILE A 122 2.15 -16.33 37.98
C ILE A 122 3.04 -15.67 36.93
N ILE A 123 2.68 -14.59 36.22
CA ILE A 123 3.51 -14.22 35.05
C ILE A 123 3.79 -12.71 34.90
N ASN A 124 4.99 -12.34 35.34
CA ASN A 124 5.66 -11.05 35.19
C ASN A 124 6.32 -10.94 33.79
N TYR A 125 5.54 -10.89 32.70
CA TYR A 125 6.10 -10.57 31.38
C TYR A 125 5.39 -9.35 30.75
N LYS A 126 6.16 -8.26 30.65
CA LYS A 126 5.85 -7.10 29.81
C LYS A 126 5.91 -7.52 28.34
N CYS A 127 4.75 -7.84 27.74
CA CYS A 127 4.62 -7.84 26.29
C CYS A 127 4.13 -6.46 25.82
N CYS A 128 5.06 -5.70 25.23
CA CYS A 128 4.78 -4.43 24.57
C CYS A 128 4.27 -4.73 23.15
N TYR A 129 2.95 -4.66 22.94
CA TYR A 129 2.39 -4.71 21.60
C TYR A 129 2.45 -3.31 20.98
N TYR A 130 3.38 -3.10 20.05
CA TYR A 130 3.33 -1.97 19.13
C TYR A 130 2.31 -2.28 18.02
N TYR A 131 1.23 -1.50 17.97
CA TYR A 131 0.34 -1.45 16.80
C TYR A 131 0.70 -0.21 15.96
N TYR A 132 0.71 -0.39 14.63
CA TYR A 132 0.99 0.63 13.61
C TYR A 132 -0.14 1.64 13.43
#